data_AF-A0A1F7UWK4-F1
#
_entry.id   AF-A0A1F7UWK4-F1
#
_cell.length_a   1.000
_cell.length_b   1.000
_cell.length_c   1.000
_cell.angle_alpha   90.00
_cell.angle_beta   90.00
_cell.angle_gamma   90.00
#
_symmetry.space_group_name_H-M   'P 1'
#
loop_
_entity.id
_entity.type
_entity.pdbx_description
1 polymer ?
#
loop_
_entity_poly.entity_id
_entity_poly.type
_entity_poly.pdbx_seq_one_letter_code
_entity_poly.pdbx_strand_id
1 'polypeptide(L)'
;MIIPLWSILIIWSLFIGFTVLLSLVNLFHILHYGFWTFKSALFSLFYYGTVAIILFWAWQEIGQFDLSQPLFIIGKPELSLPTSL
;
A
#
# COMPACT_ATOMS: atom_id res chain seq x y z
N MET A 1 -10.36 -6.97 20.54
CA MET A 1 -9.07 -7.61 20.23
C MET A 1 -8.21 -6.54 19.55
N ILE A 2 -7.06 -6.15 20.11
CA ILE A 2 -6.19 -5.12 19.49
C ILE A 2 -5.32 -5.83 18.46
N ILE A 3 -5.50 -5.50 17.18
CA ILE A 3 -4.62 -5.99 16.11
C ILE A 3 -3.29 -5.22 16.25
N PRO A 4 -2.14 -5.90 16.35
CA PRO A 4 -0.87 -5.22 16.46
C PRO A 4 -0.55 -4.46 15.17
N LEU A 5 -0.04 -3.22 15.28
CA LEU A 5 0.37 -2.40 14.14
C LEU A 5 1.34 -3.13 13.20
N TRP A 6 2.28 -3.90 13.76
CA TRP A 6 3.25 -4.66 12.98
C TRP A 6 2.60 -5.69 12.05
N SER A 7 1.47 -6.29 12.44
CA SER A 7 0.76 -7.25 11.61
C SER A 7 0.13 -6.58 10.39
N ILE A 8 -0.39 -5.36 10.56
CA ILE A 8 -0.94 -4.54 9.46
C ILE A 8 0.19 -4.13 8.49
N LEU A 9 1.34 -3.70 9.03
CA LEU A 9 2.49 -3.30 8.22
C LEU A 9 3.09 -4.45 7.40
N ILE A 10 3.11 -5.68 7.94
CA ILE A 10 3.57 -6.87 7.21
C ILE A 10 2.66 -7.15 6.02
N ILE A 11 1.34 -7.12 6.22
CA ILE A 11 0.36 -7.34 5.15
C ILE A 11 0.54 -6.30 4.04
N TRP A 12 0.68 -5.02 4.42
CA TRP A 12 0.96 -3.94 3.46
C TRP A 12 2.29 -4.13 2.71
N SER A 13 3.35 -4.56 3.40
CA SER A 13 4.65 -4.80 2.78
C SER A 13 4.61 -5.95 1.77
N LEU A 14 3.89 -7.04 2.07
CA LEU A 14 3.66 -8.15 1.14
C LEU A 14 2.89 -7.67 -0.10
N PHE A 15 1.88 -6.82 0.11
CA PHE A 15 1.06 -6.25 -0.96
C PHE A 15 1.87 -5.35 -1.90
N ILE A 16 2.69 -4.46 -1.33
CA ILE A 16 3.61 -3.60 -2.09
C ILE A 16 4.63 -4.47 -2.86
N GLY A 17 5.23 -5.46 -2.20
CA GLY A 17 6.19 -6.37 -2.83
C GLY A 17 5.60 -7.12 -4.02
N PHE A 18 4.37 -7.64 -3.90
CA PHE A 18 3.64 -8.26 -5.00
C PHE A 18 3.44 -7.30 -6.18
N THR A 19 3.09 -6.05 -5.89
CA THR A 19 2.87 -5.02 -6.91
C THR A 19 4.15 -4.65 -7.66
N VAL A 20 5.27 -4.55 -6.93
CA VAL A 20 6.59 -4.32 -7.53
C VAL A 20 6.98 -5.47 -8.46
N LEU A 21 6.80 -6.72 -8.01
CA LEU A 21 7.04 -7.90 -8.85
C LEU A 21 6.19 -7.88 -10.12
N LEU A 22 4.89 -7.60 -9.99
CA LEU A 22 3.97 -7.49 -11.12
C LEU A 22 4.39 -6.37 -12.09
N SER A 23 4.88 -5.24 -11.57
CA SER A 23 5.42 -4.13 -12.37
C SER A 23 6.64 -4.57 -13.19
N LEU A 24 7.58 -5.29 -12.56
CA LEU A 24 8.80 -5.78 -13.20
C LEU A 24 8.49 -6.80 -14.28
N VAL A 25 7.55 -7.72 -14.03
CA VAL A 25 7.10 -8.70 -15.03
C VAL A 25 6.42 -8.00 -16.20
N ASN A 26 5.55 -7.01 -15.94
CA ASN A 26 4.90 -6.24 -16.99
C ASN A 26 5.91 -5.45 -17.83
N LEU A 27 6.88 -4.79 -17.18
CA LEU A 27 7.96 -4.08 -17.85
C LEU A 27 8.81 -5.02 -18.72
N PHE A 28 9.20 -6.18 -18.19
CA PHE A 28 9.91 -7.21 -18.95
C PHE A 28 9.11 -7.61 -20.20
N HIS A 29 7.81 -7.85 -20.05
CA HIS A 29 6.96 -8.24 -21.17
C HIS A 29 6.88 -7.15 -22.24
N ILE A 30 6.69 -5.89 -21.85
CA ILE A 30 6.63 -4.75 -22.77
C ILE A 30 7.97 -4.57 -23.50
N LEU A 31 9.10 -4.68 -22.79
CA LEU A 31 10.43 -4.51 -23.37
C LEU A 31 10.85 -5.69 -24.27
N HIS A 32 10.52 -6.92 -23.90
CA HIS A 32 10.97 -8.11 -24.63
C HIS A 32 10.06 -8.50 -25.79
N TYR A 33 8.73 -8.39 -25.63
CA TYR A 33 7.76 -8.78 -26.66
C TYR A 33 7.15 -7.59 -27.41
N GLY A 34 7.34 -6.36 -26.93
CA GLY A 34 6.66 -5.18 -27.44
C GLY A 34 5.24 -5.04 -26.87
N PHE A 35 4.73 -3.80 -26.89
CA PHE A 35 3.45 -3.43 -26.29
C PHE A 35 2.23 -4.10 -26.94
N TRP A 36 2.30 -4.36 -28.25
CA TRP A 36 1.15 -4.79 -29.06
C TRP A 36 0.91 -6.30 -29.10
N THR A 37 1.65 -7.09 -28.33
CA THR A 37 1.39 -8.53 -28.25
C THR A 37 0.29 -8.81 -27.25
N PHE A 38 -0.57 -9.79 -27.56
CA PHE A 38 -1.66 -10.21 -26.67
C PHE A 38 -1.17 -10.54 -25.25
N LYS A 39 0.03 -11.14 -25.14
CA LYS A 39 0.67 -11.44 -23.86
C LYS A 39 0.97 -10.15 -23.06
N SER A 40 1.64 -9.17 -23.68
CA SER A 40 1.96 -7.90 -23.02
C SER A 40 0.71 -7.11 -22.63
N ALA A 41 -0.30 -7.08 -23.50
CA ALA A 41 -1.58 -6.44 -23.20
C ALA A 41 -2.29 -7.09 -21.99
N LEU A 42 -2.27 -8.42 -21.90
CA LEU A 42 -2.85 -9.16 -20.78
C LEU A 42 -2.10 -8.89 -19.46
N PHE A 43 -0.76 -8.90 -19.47
CA PHE A 43 0.03 -8.56 -18.29
C PHE A 43 -0.14 -7.09 -17.87
N SER A 44 -0.27 -6.18 -18.83
CA SER A 44 -0.57 -4.78 -18.56
C SER A 44 -1.96 -4.61 -17.95
N LEU A 45 -2.96 -5.34 -18.43
CA LEU A 45 -4.31 -5.34 -17.84
C LEU A 45 -4.29 -5.82 -16.38
N PHE A 46 -3.61 -6.94 -16.10
CA PHE A 46 -3.46 -7.43 -14.73
C PHE A 46 -2.73 -6.41 -13.85
N TYR A 47 -1.66 -5.80 -14.36
CA TYR A 47 -0.91 -4.78 -13.65
C TYR A 47 -1.77 -3.57 -13.29
N TYR A 48 -2.44 -2.96 -14.28
CA TYR A 48 -3.29 -1.80 -14.04
C TYR A 48 -4.51 -2.14 -13.16
N GLY A 49 -5.05 -3.35 -13.28
CA GLY A 49 -6.11 -3.84 -12.39
C GLY A 49 -5.66 -3.91 -10.93
N THR A 50 -4.49 -4.48 -10.66
CA THR A 50 -3.90 -4.51 -9.32
C THR A 50 -3.64 -3.10 -8.78
N VAL A 51 -3.09 -2.20 -9.60
CA VAL A 51 -2.86 -0.80 -9.21
C VAL A 51 -4.17 -0.09 -8.87
N ALA A 52 -5.22 -0.29 -9.67
CA ALA A 52 -6.54 0.30 -9.41
C ALA A 52 -7.15 -0.19 -8.09
N ILE A 53 -7.03 -1.48 -7.78
CA ILE A 53 -7.49 -2.05 -6.50
C ILE A 53 -6.74 -1.41 -5.32
N ILE A 54 -5.42 -1.23 -5.45
CA ILE A 54 -4.60 -0.61 -4.40
C ILE A 54 -4.98 0.86 -4.20
N LEU A 55 -5.12 1.62 -5.28
CA LEU A 55 -5.55 3.01 -5.21
C LEU A 55 -6.94 3.12 -4.57
N PHE A 56 -7.86 2.23 -4.92
CA PHE A 56 -9.18 2.18 -4.32
C PHE A 56 -9.12 1.88 -2.82
N TRP A 57 -8.37 0.86 -2.39
CA TRP A 57 -8.20 0.56 -0.97
C TRP A 57 -7.51 1.68 -0.20
N ALA A 58 -6.41 2.24 -0.73
CA ALA A 58 -5.73 3.37 -0.11
C ALA A 58 -6.67 4.58 0.04
N TRP A 59 -7.52 4.84 -0.96
CA TRP A 59 -8.53 5.89 -0.89
C TRP A 59 -9.56 5.67 0.21
N GLN A 60 -10.05 4.43 0.38
CA GLN A 60 -10.98 4.09 1.47
C GLN A 60 -10.36 4.35 2.84
N GLU A 61 -9.09 3.99 3.02
CA GLU A 61 -8.37 4.22 4.28
C GLU A 61 -8.16 5.70 4.56
N ILE A 62 -7.78 6.51 3.55
CA ILE A 62 -7.60 7.97 3.71
C ILE A 62 -8.88 8.64 4.23
N GLY A 63 -10.06 8.21 3.77
CA GLY A 63 -11.34 8.77 4.24
C GLY A 63 -11.67 8.45 5.71
N GLN A 64 -11.03 7.44 6.30
CA GLN A 64 -11.15 7.10 7.72
C GLN A 64 -10.09 7.77 8.59
N PHE A 65 -9.05 8.35 7.99
CA PHE A 65 -8.08 9.16 8.71
C PHE A 65 -8.64 10.55 8.98
N ASP A 66 -8.83 10.88 10.25
CA ASP A 66 -9.12 12.24 10.69
C ASP A 66 -7.90 13.13 10.41
N LEU A 67 -7.90 13.80 9.25
CA LEU A 67 -6.86 14.73 8.83
C LEU A 67 -6.70 15.94 9.76
N SER A 68 -7.65 16.17 10.68
CA SER A 68 -7.56 17.21 11.69
C SER A 68 -6.66 16.82 12.88
N GLN A 69 -6.38 15.53 13.04
CA GLN A 69 -5.40 15.04 14.00
C GLN A 69 -4.03 14.95 13.31
N PRO A 70 -3.08 15.86 13.60
CA PRO A 70 -1.76 15.77 13.01
C PRO A 70 -1.17 14.39 13.33
N LEU A 71 -0.71 13.70 12.29
CA LEU A 71 0.01 12.43 12.39
C LEU A 71 1.23 12.62 13.29
N PHE A 72 1.07 12.40 14.59
CA PHE A 72 2.19 12.28 15.54
C PHE A 72 2.86 10.92 15.33
N ILE A 73 3.44 10.75 14.14
CA ILE A 73 4.42 9.71 13.86
C ILE A 73 5.75 10.33 14.32
N ILE A 74 6.26 9.84 15.44
CA ILE A 74 7.49 10.23 16.13
C ILE A 74 7.30 11.41 17.10
N GLY A 75 7.10 11.07 18.38
CA GLY A 75 7.34 11.98 19.49
C GLY A 75 6.09 12.53 20.19
N LYS A 76 5.33 11.67 20.87
CA LYS A 76 4.53 12.13 22.01
C LYS A 76 4.89 11.35 23.28
N PRO A 77 5.72 11.94 24.16
CA PRO A 77 6.05 11.41 25.47
C PRO A 77 4.88 11.65 26.45
N GLU A 78 3.66 11.26 26.09
CA GLU A 78 2.48 11.35 26.96
C GLU A 78 2.46 10.22 28.02
N LEU A 79 3.63 9.68 28.36
CA LEU A 79 3.98 9.36 29.75
C LEU A 79 4.18 10.68 30.54
N SER A 80 3.22 11.60 30.46
CA SER A 80 3.12 12.66 31.47
C SER A 80 2.68 11.98 32.76
N LEU A 81 3.57 12.01 33.75
CA LEU A 81 3.44 11.44 35.08
C LEU A 81 2.01 11.52 35.61
N PRO A 82 1.52 10.50 36.35
CA PRO A 82 0.23 10.59 36.99
C PRO A 82 0.23 11.85 37.87
N THR A 83 -0.67 12.78 37.59
CA THR A 83 -0.97 13.89 38.49
C THR A 83 -1.72 13.30 39.68
N SER A 84 -0.97 12.69 40.59
CA SER A 84 -1.37 12.54 41.97
C SER A 84 -1.45 13.94 42.59
N LEU A 85 -2.65 14.35 42.97
CA LEU A 85 -2.96 14.93 44.28
C LEU A 85 -4.35 14.45 44.68
#